data_AF-A0AAD5M2V0-F1
#
_entry.id   AF-A0AAD5M2V0-F1
#
_cell.length_a   1.000
_cell.length_b   1.000
_cell.length_c   1.000
_cell.angle_alpha   90.00
_cell.angle_beta   90.00
_cell.angle_gamma   90.00
#
_symmetry.space_group_name_H-M   'P 1'
#
loop_
_entity.id
_entity.type
_entity.pdbx_description
1 polymer ?
#
loop_
_entity_poly.entity_id
_entity_poly.type
_entity_poly.pdbx_seq_one_letter_code
_entity_poly.pdbx_strand_id
1 'polypeptide(L)'
;MPRSSGPCRDAISMWYYDSSDGMCKQFTYSGCRGNENRFETKESCEMRCNARSQDNTVVGRPAWSGRTAHLRGNSDTPYTSGARIELICDSYGAFPIVWWKNNELLTFSRRIREHDQFKRVTISRAVLADSGEYRCAVGPEGILSNAFYVRVIGDEDGTGDFTKIAENHETDDSQCRGDAGTAKTCSLIVQNGLCAKRRYREFCCMSCRSA
;
A
#
# COMPACT_ATOMS: atom_id res chain seq x y z
N MET A 1 21.11 -22.57 -17.17
CA MET A 1 22.00 -23.57 -16.51
C MET A 1 21.22 -24.86 -16.33
N PRO A 2 21.81 -26.04 -16.54
CA PRO A 2 21.12 -27.32 -16.30
C PRO A 2 20.95 -27.60 -14.81
N ARG A 3 20.07 -28.54 -14.45
CA ARG A 3 20.03 -29.11 -13.08
C ARG A 3 21.31 -29.86 -12.77
N SER A 4 21.77 -29.83 -11.52
CA SER A 4 22.95 -30.58 -11.08
C SER A 4 22.70 -31.25 -9.73
N SER A 5 22.61 -32.57 -9.73
CA SER A 5 22.37 -33.37 -8.51
C SER A 5 23.58 -33.42 -7.59
N GLY A 6 24.81 -33.29 -8.11
CA GLY A 6 26.04 -33.48 -7.33
C GLY A 6 26.39 -34.96 -7.09
N PRO A 7 27.55 -35.26 -6.48
CA PRO A 7 28.07 -36.62 -6.36
C PRO A 7 27.74 -37.34 -5.03
N CYS A 8 26.99 -36.72 -4.12
CA CYS A 8 26.65 -37.31 -2.83
C CYS A 8 25.50 -38.34 -2.97
N ARG A 9 24.92 -38.82 -1.86
CA ARG A 9 23.95 -39.94 -1.86
C ARG A 9 22.63 -39.63 -1.15
N ASP A 10 22.39 -38.39 -0.76
CA ASP A 10 21.11 -38.00 -0.16
C ASP A 10 20.03 -37.88 -1.24
N ALA A 11 18.77 -37.93 -0.83
CA ALA A 11 17.62 -37.76 -1.72
C ALA A 11 16.81 -36.53 -1.28
N ILE A 12 17.30 -35.34 -1.63
CA ILE A 12 16.69 -34.07 -1.23
C ILE A 12 15.87 -33.52 -2.39
N SER A 13 14.55 -33.34 -2.19
CA SER A 13 13.68 -32.72 -3.20
C SER A 13 13.96 -31.22 -3.27
N MET A 14 14.39 -30.75 -4.44
CA MET A 14 14.69 -29.35 -4.70
C MET A 14 14.05 -28.92 -6.02
N TRP A 15 14.00 -27.62 -6.27
CA TRP A 15 13.48 -27.04 -7.50
C TRP A 15 14.63 -26.54 -8.38
N TYR A 16 14.52 -26.69 -9.68
CA TYR A 16 15.41 -26.07 -10.66
C TYR A 16 14.58 -25.40 -11.75
N TYR A 17 15.13 -24.35 -12.35
CA TYR A 17 14.52 -23.73 -13.51
C TYR A 17 14.88 -24.49 -14.78
N ASP A 18 13.86 -24.98 -15.47
CA ASP A 18 14.02 -25.60 -16.78
C ASP A 18 13.85 -24.55 -17.88
N SER A 19 14.96 -24.15 -18.50
CA SER A 19 14.95 -23.11 -19.52
C SER A 19 14.33 -23.56 -20.84
N SER A 20 14.21 -24.86 -21.11
CA SER A 20 13.52 -25.32 -22.33
C SER A 20 12.01 -25.07 -22.24
N ASP A 21 11.46 -25.27 -21.04
CA ASP A 21 10.02 -25.21 -20.81
C ASP A 21 9.60 -23.90 -20.13
N GLY A 22 10.56 -23.07 -19.75
CA GLY A 22 10.33 -21.79 -19.09
C GLY A 22 9.67 -21.92 -17.72
N MET A 23 9.85 -23.05 -17.02
CA MET A 23 9.19 -23.33 -15.75
C MET A 23 10.09 -24.01 -14.74
N CYS A 24 9.77 -23.81 -13.45
CA CYS A 24 10.44 -24.47 -12.34
C CYS A 24 9.90 -25.88 -12.14
N LYS A 25 10.80 -26.87 -12.13
CA LYS A 25 10.50 -28.29 -11.94
C LYS A 25 11.25 -28.85 -10.74
N GLN A 26 10.70 -29.88 -10.12
CA GLN A 26 11.40 -30.60 -9.05
C GLN A 26 12.49 -31.51 -9.60
N PHE A 27 13.56 -31.66 -8.85
CA PHE A 27 14.62 -32.66 -9.08
C PHE A 27 15.23 -33.11 -7.75
N THR A 28 15.85 -34.29 -7.76
CA THR A 28 16.56 -34.81 -6.59
C THR A 28 18.00 -34.28 -6.55
N TYR A 29 18.31 -33.56 -5.48
CA TYR A 29 19.66 -33.13 -5.12
C TYR A 29 20.31 -34.12 -4.16
N SER A 30 21.60 -34.40 -4.39
CA SER A 30 22.32 -35.46 -3.69
C SER A 30 22.91 -35.07 -2.32
N GLY A 31 22.74 -33.82 -1.89
CA GLY A 31 23.22 -33.32 -0.60
C GLY A 31 24.54 -32.55 -0.64
N CYS A 32 25.30 -32.58 -1.75
CA CYS A 32 26.53 -31.79 -1.86
C CYS A 32 26.87 -31.34 -3.28
N ARG A 33 27.70 -30.29 -3.38
CA ARG A 33 28.14 -29.65 -4.64
C ARG A 33 26.95 -29.24 -5.52
N GLY A 34 27.07 -29.39 -6.84
CA GLY A 34 26.08 -28.94 -7.81
C GLY A 34 26.31 -27.49 -8.23
N ASN A 35 25.26 -26.87 -8.77
CA ASN A 35 25.30 -25.49 -9.25
C ASN A 35 24.18 -24.64 -8.63
N GLU A 36 24.13 -23.36 -8.95
CA GLU A 36 23.17 -22.40 -8.40
C GLU A 36 21.74 -22.52 -8.96
N ASN A 37 21.50 -23.36 -9.98
CA ASN A 37 20.15 -23.61 -10.47
C ASN A 37 19.45 -24.66 -9.57
N ARG A 38 19.33 -24.32 -8.29
CA ARG A 38 18.77 -25.17 -7.23
C ARG A 38 18.13 -24.29 -6.17
N PHE A 39 16.87 -24.57 -5.85
CA PHE A 39 16.03 -23.78 -4.97
C PHE A 39 15.27 -24.68 -4.00
N GLU A 40 15.03 -24.22 -2.78
CA GLU A 40 14.30 -24.99 -1.76
C GLU A 40 12.80 -25.04 -2.06
N THR A 41 12.26 -23.99 -2.69
CA THR A 41 10.83 -23.87 -2.97
C THR A 41 10.56 -23.54 -4.42
N LYS A 42 9.36 -23.88 -4.90
CA LYS A 42 8.90 -23.51 -6.23
C LYS A 42 8.89 -22.00 -6.38
N GLU A 43 8.38 -21.31 -5.38
CA GLU A 43 8.20 -19.85 -5.36
C GLU A 43 9.54 -19.12 -5.46
N SER A 44 10.59 -19.59 -4.77
CA SER A 44 11.93 -18.98 -4.87
C SER A 44 12.57 -19.20 -6.24
N CYS A 45 12.35 -20.38 -6.85
CA CYS A 45 12.75 -20.65 -8.22
C CYS A 45 12.01 -19.73 -9.22
N GLU A 46 10.67 -19.65 -9.12
CA GLU A 46 9.85 -18.86 -10.04
C GLU A 46 10.13 -17.36 -9.88
N MET A 47 10.32 -16.88 -8.65
CA MET A 47 10.70 -15.49 -8.39
C MET A 47 12.04 -15.14 -9.03
N ARG A 48 13.04 -16.05 -8.95
CA ARG A 48 14.37 -15.81 -9.53
C ARG A 48 14.39 -16.00 -11.05
N CYS A 49 13.56 -16.88 -11.61
CA CYS A 49 13.72 -17.35 -12.99
C CYS A 49 12.50 -17.11 -13.91
N ASN A 50 11.25 -17.13 -13.41
CA ASN A 50 10.05 -16.82 -14.22
C ASN A 50 9.84 -15.31 -14.43
N ALA A 51 10.62 -14.44 -13.78
CA ALA A 51 10.59 -13.00 -14.03
C ALA A 51 11.04 -12.60 -15.46
N ARG A 52 11.42 -13.58 -16.31
CA ARG A 52 11.91 -13.37 -17.68
C ARG A 52 11.03 -13.97 -18.78
N SER A 53 9.86 -14.54 -18.48
CA SER A 53 8.99 -15.22 -19.47
C SER A 53 7.63 -14.56 -19.72
N GLN A 54 7.47 -13.27 -19.37
CA GLN A 54 6.34 -12.43 -19.78
C GLN A 54 6.83 -11.25 -20.64
N ASP A 55 7.69 -11.54 -21.62
CA ASP A 55 8.09 -10.55 -22.63
C ASP A 55 8.28 -11.25 -23.98
N ASN A 56 7.16 -11.67 -24.58
CA ASN A 56 7.11 -11.99 -26.01
C ASN A 56 5.67 -11.97 -26.54
N THR A 57 5.08 -10.78 -26.62
CA THR A 57 4.18 -10.38 -27.71
C THR A 57 3.83 -8.90 -27.54
N VAL A 58 4.64 -8.06 -28.17
CA VAL A 58 4.27 -6.95 -29.07
C VAL A 58 5.47 -6.02 -29.16
N VAL A 59 5.84 -5.73 -30.40
CA VAL A 59 6.99 -4.95 -30.83
C VAL A 59 7.10 -3.62 -30.09
N GLY A 60 8.24 -3.42 -29.44
CA GLY A 60 8.75 -2.13 -28.97
C GLY A 60 8.55 -1.86 -27.47
N ARG A 61 9.58 -2.12 -26.67
CA ARG A 61 10.25 -1.16 -25.74
C ARG A 61 11.37 -1.84 -24.94
N PRO A 62 12.44 -1.12 -24.56
CA PRO A 62 13.67 -1.71 -24.03
C PRO A 62 13.59 -2.02 -22.53
N ALA A 63 14.47 -2.94 -22.13
CA ALA A 63 14.80 -3.31 -20.77
C ALA A 63 15.17 -2.10 -19.87
N TRP A 64 14.65 -2.11 -18.64
CA TRP A 64 15.21 -1.44 -17.45
C TRP A 64 15.44 0.09 -17.50
N SER A 65 14.49 0.85 -18.06
CA SER A 65 14.34 2.27 -17.72
C SER A 65 12.85 2.63 -17.57
N GLY A 66 12.39 2.87 -16.33
CA GLY A 66 11.06 3.45 -16.11
C GLY A 66 9.95 2.51 -15.62
N ARG A 67 10.17 1.76 -14.54
CA ARG A 67 9.02 1.35 -13.71
C ARG A 67 8.46 2.60 -13.02
N THR A 68 7.51 3.27 -13.65
CA THR A 68 6.67 4.26 -12.98
C THR A 68 5.51 3.52 -12.33
N ALA A 69 5.28 3.72 -11.03
CA ALA A 69 4.00 3.33 -10.45
C ALA A 69 2.88 4.07 -11.19
N HIS A 70 1.73 3.43 -11.37
CA HIS A 70 0.58 4.09 -11.97
C HIS A 70 -0.57 4.16 -10.97
N LEU A 71 -1.12 5.35 -10.81
CA LEU A 71 -2.29 5.57 -9.96
C LEU A 71 -3.47 5.93 -10.84
N ARG A 72 -4.58 5.23 -10.62
CA ARG A 72 -5.85 5.45 -11.30
C ARG A 72 -7.02 5.48 -10.31
N GLY A 73 -8.01 6.33 -10.62
CA GLY A 73 -9.30 6.33 -9.95
C GLY A 73 -10.33 5.45 -10.65
N ASN A 74 -11.51 5.34 -10.05
CA ASN A 74 -12.67 4.69 -10.64
C ASN A 74 -13.51 5.61 -11.56
N SER A 75 -13.17 6.90 -11.67
CA SER A 75 -13.84 7.87 -12.55
C SER A 75 -12.84 8.90 -13.06
N ASP A 76 -13.03 9.34 -14.30
CA ASP A 76 -12.30 10.46 -14.91
C ASP A 76 -13.07 11.79 -14.82
N THR A 77 -14.30 11.75 -14.31
CA THR A 77 -15.13 12.94 -14.07
C THR A 77 -15.16 13.32 -12.58
N PRO A 78 -15.52 14.57 -12.24
CA PRO A 78 -15.68 14.97 -10.85
C PRO A 78 -16.69 14.08 -10.10
N TYR A 79 -16.36 13.75 -8.86
CA TYR A 79 -17.22 12.98 -7.96
C TYR A 79 -18.24 13.88 -7.27
N THR A 80 -19.47 13.44 -7.09
CA THR A 80 -20.42 14.16 -6.23
C THR A 80 -20.12 13.92 -4.75
N SER A 81 -20.55 14.85 -3.90
CA SER A 81 -20.53 14.65 -2.45
C SER A 81 -21.27 13.35 -2.08
N GLY A 82 -20.72 12.60 -1.13
CA GLY A 82 -21.24 11.30 -0.73
C GLY A 82 -20.88 10.13 -1.64
N ALA A 83 -20.34 10.36 -2.85
CA ALA A 83 -19.92 9.29 -3.76
C ALA A 83 -18.81 8.41 -3.17
N ARG A 84 -18.71 7.17 -3.67
CA ARG A 84 -17.61 6.26 -3.33
C ARG A 84 -16.45 6.45 -4.32
N ILE A 85 -15.26 6.71 -3.77
CA ILE A 85 -14.02 6.86 -4.56
C ILE A 85 -13.16 5.63 -4.33
N GLU A 86 -12.64 5.06 -5.41
CA GLU A 86 -11.66 3.98 -5.35
C GLU A 86 -10.41 4.38 -6.12
N LEU A 87 -9.28 4.32 -5.43
CA LEU A 87 -7.96 4.62 -5.96
C LEU A 87 -7.13 3.34 -5.96
N ILE A 88 -6.53 3.00 -7.10
CA ILE A 88 -5.75 1.78 -7.28
C ILE A 88 -4.33 2.14 -7.70
N CYS A 89 -3.36 1.64 -6.94
CA CYS A 89 -1.93 1.77 -7.23
C CYS A 89 -1.44 0.50 -7.94
N ASP A 90 -1.18 0.61 -9.24
CA ASP A 90 -0.56 -0.44 -10.04
C ASP A 90 0.95 -0.46 -9.76
N SER A 91 1.35 -1.28 -8.79
CA SER A 91 2.74 -1.35 -8.29
C SER A 91 3.63 -2.35 -9.04
N TYR A 92 3.06 -3.18 -9.93
CA TYR A 92 3.76 -4.26 -10.63
C TYR A 92 4.57 -5.19 -9.69
N GLY A 93 4.06 -5.41 -8.48
CA GLY A 93 4.68 -6.26 -7.47
C GLY A 93 5.75 -5.56 -6.62
N ALA A 94 5.94 -4.24 -6.76
CA ALA A 94 6.77 -3.46 -5.86
C ALA A 94 6.02 -3.17 -4.55
N PHE A 95 6.71 -3.36 -3.41
CA PHE A 95 6.21 -3.14 -2.05
C PHE A 95 7.34 -2.60 -1.16
N PRO A 96 7.04 -1.82 -0.10
CA PRO A 96 5.70 -1.43 0.38
C PRO A 96 5.02 -0.39 -0.52
N ILE A 97 3.70 -0.19 -0.34
CA ILE A 97 2.93 0.87 -1.00
C ILE A 97 2.57 1.92 0.05
N VAL A 98 2.86 3.19 -0.23
CA VAL A 98 2.61 4.33 0.66
C VAL A 98 1.75 5.36 -0.07
N TRP A 99 0.69 5.83 0.58
CA TRP A 99 -0.28 6.74 -0.02
C TRP A 99 -0.06 8.19 0.42
N TRP A 100 -0.17 9.12 -0.52
CA TRP A 100 0.02 10.55 -0.30
C TRP A 100 -1.18 11.34 -0.82
N LYS A 101 -1.48 12.44 -0.13
CA LYS A 101 -2.42 13.46 -0.57
C LYS A 101 -1.81 14.84 -0.33
N ASN A 102 -1.78 15.68 -1.36
CA ASN A 102 -1.23 17.04 -1.28
C ASN A 102 0.17 17.07 -0.65
N ASN A 103 1.02 16.11 -1.00
CA ASN A 103 2.37 15.92 -0.45
C ASN A 103 2.45 15.61 1.05
N GLU A 104 1.34 15.21 1.68
CA GLU A 104 1.33 14.64 3.03
C GLU A 104 0.94 13.17 3.01
N LEU A 105 1.40 12.40 4.00
CA LEU A 105 1.01 11.01 4.16
C LEU A 105 -0.51 10.92 4.35
N LEU A 106 -1.16 10.08 3.53
CA LEU A 106 -2.61 9.90 3.60
C LEU A 106 -3.00 9.32 4.97
N THR A 107 -3.90 10.01 5.66
CA THR A 107 -4.42 9.55 6.96
C THR A 107 -5.64 8.66 6.76
N PHE A 108 -5.56 7.41 7.21
CA PHE A 108 -6.68 6.47 7.18
C PHE A 108 -7.67 6.72 8.31
N SER A 109 -8.95 6.40 8.06
CA SER A 109 -10.05 6.61 9.00
C SER A 109 -11.15 5.57 8.77
N ARG A 110 -12.27 5.67 9.51
CA ARG A 110 -13.46 4.85 9.23
C ARG A 110 -14.02 5.08 7.82
N ARG A 111 -13.75 6.24 7.23
CA ARG A 111 -14.23 6.65 5.90
C ARG A 111 -13.23 6.36 4.79
N ILE A 112 -11.93 6.45 5.08
CA ILE A 112 -10.83 6.22 4.14
C ILE A 112 -10.08 4.96 4.57
N ARG A 113 -10.23 3.87 3.83
CA ARG A 113 -9.71 2.54 4.19
C ARG A 113 -8.82 1.96 3.11
N GLU A 114 -7.85 1.17 3.53
CA GLU A 114 -6.97 0.37 2.67
C GLU A 114 -7.49 -1.06 2.48
N HIS A 115 -7.23 -1.62 1.31
CA HIS A 115 -7.66 -2.94 0.90
C HIS A 115 -6.57 -3.62 0.03
N ASP A 116 -6.72 -4.92 -0.21
CA ASP A 116 -5.91 -5.70 -1.15
C ASP A 116 -4.40 -5.54 -0.97
N GLN A 117 -3.93 -5.77 0.25
CA GLN A 117 -2.51 -5.62 0.60
C GLN A 117 -1.97 -4.22 0.22
N PHE A 118 -2.70 -3.17 0.60
CA PHE A 118 -2.31 -1.76 0.41
C PHE A 118 -2.41 -1.24 -1.04
N LYS A 119 -2.83 -2.07 -2.01
CA LYS A 119 -2.95 -1.67 -3.42
C LYS A 119 -4.14 -0.78 -3.72
N ARG A 120 -5.19 -0.83 -2.90
CA ARG A 120 -6.41 -0.04 -3.10
C ARG A 120 -6.73 0.80 -1.87
N VAL A 121 -7.09 2.05 -2.10
CA VAL A 121 -7.72 2.93 -1.12
C VAL A 121 -9.15 3.21 -1.53
N THR A 122 -10.06 3.14 -0.56
CA THR A 122 -11.47 3.46 -0.74
C THR A 122 -11.87 4.60 0.17
N ILE A 123 -12.54 5.60 -0.40
CA ILE A 123 -13.26 6.64 0.33
C ILE A 123 -14.75 6.31 0.22
N SER A 124 -15.37 5.89 1.33
CA SER A 124 -16.75 5.37 1.30
C SER A 124 -17.83 6.43 1.13
N ARG A 125 -17.56 7.66 1.55
CA ARG A 125 -18.41 8.85 1.35
C ARG A 125 -17.52 10.06 1.10
N ALA A 126 -17.49 10.55 -0.13
CA ALA A 126 -16.68 11.70 -0.51
C ALA A 126 -17.19 13.00 0.11
N VAL A 127 -16.29 13.90 0.48
CA VAL A 127 -16.59 15.27 0.88
C VAL A 127 -15.69 16.23 0.10
N LEU A 128 -16.05 17.52 0.05
CA LEU A 128 -15.24 18.52 -0.67
C LEU A 128 -13.77 18.51 -0.25
N ALA A 129 -13.50 18.32 1.04
CA ALA A 129 -12.15 18.23 1.60
C ALA A 129 -11.36 17.00 1.13
N ASP A 130 -11.98 15.99 0.52
CA ASP A 130 -11.28 14.87 -0.12
C ASP A 130 -10.61 15.26 -1.43
N SER A 131 -11.00 16.38 -2.04
CA SER A 131 -10.35 16.87 -3.25
C SER A 131 -8.86 17.13 -3.03
N GLY A 132 -8.07 16.92 -4.07
CA GLY A 132 -6.62 17.14 -4.04
C GLY A 132 -5.84 16.22 -4.95
N GLU A 133 -4.52 16.37 -4.91
CA GLU A 133 -3.59 15.52 -5.64
C GLU A 133 -3.28 14.26 -4.81
N TYR A 134 -3.57 13.09 -5.37
CA TYR A 134 -3.21 11.81 -4.78
C TYR A 134 -2.04 11.19 -5.55
N ARG A 135 -1.16 10.52 -4.80
CA ARG A 135 -0.06 9.69 -5.33
C ARG A 135 0.14 8.45 -4.48
N CYS A 136 0.66 7.39 -5.09
CA CYS A 136 1.25 6.28 -4.34
C CYS A 136 2.76 6.22 -4.59
N ALA A 137 3.52 5.86 -3.56
CA ALA A 137 4.93 5.51 -3.64
C ALA A 137 5.07 3.99 -3.50
N VAL A 138 5.92 3.35 -4.31
CA VAL A 138 6.09 1.89 -4.28
C VAL A 138 7.56 1.50 -4.12
N GLY A 139 7.82 0.45 -3.34
CA GLY A 139 9.16 -0.09 -3.14
C GLY A 139 9.99 0.64 -2.06
N PRO A 140 11.17 0.10 -1.72
CA PRO A 140 12.08 0.71 -0.73
C PRO A 140 12.63 2.07 -1.21
N GLU A 141 12.78 2.25 -2.53
CA GLU A 141 13.23 3.50 -3.15
C GLU A 141 12.12 4.58 -3.24
N GLY A 142 10.89 4.25 -2.86
CA GLY A 142 9.78 5.22 -2.84
C GLY A 142 9.42 5.78 -4.21
N ILE A 143 9.38 4.94 -5.25
CA ILE A 143 9.06 5.38 -6.62
C ILE A 143 7.64 5.94 -6.66
N LEU A 144 7.51 7.22 -6.98
CA LEU A 144 6.22 7.90 -7.06
C LEU A 144 5.45 7.54 -8.33
N SER A 145 4.13 7.44 -8.18
CA SER A 145 3.21 7.36 -9.30
C SER A 145 3.01 8.70 -10.00
N ASN A 146 2.29 8.67 -11.11
CA ASN A 146 1.62 9.87 -11.62
C ASN A 146 0.72 10.49 -10.53
N ALA A 147 0.51 11.80 -10.63
CA ALA A 147 -0.54 12.48 -9.90
C ALA A 147 -1.90 12.03 -10.43
N PHE A 148 -2.83 11.79 -9.52
CA PHE A 148 -4.25 11.66 -9.82
C PHE A 148 -5.03 12.70 -9.02
N TYR A 149 -5.73 13.60 -9.70
CA TYR A 149 -6.49 14.66 -9.05
C TYR A 149 -7.92 14.18 -8.79
N VAL A 150 -8.25 14.03 -7.50
CA VAL A 150 -9.64 13.83 -7.09
C VAL A 150 -10.30 15.20 -7.01
N ARG A 151 -11.40 15.37 -7.75
CA ARG A 151 -12.27 16.56 -7.65
C ARG A 151 -13.64 16.13 -7.16
N VAL A 152 -14.04 16.61 -5.98
CA VAL A 152 -15.38 16.40 -5.44
C VAL A 152 -16.18 17.69 -5.58
N ILE A 153 -17.36 17.61 -6.20
CA ILE A 153 -18.33 18.69 -6.33
C ILE A 153 -19.43 18.54 -5.29
N GLY A 154 -19.90 19.66 -4.74
CA GLY A 154 -21.11 19.68 -3.91
C GLY A 154 -22.33 19.50 -4.80
N ASP A 155 -23.43 19.02 -4.23
CA ASP A 155 -24.70 18.98 -4.96
C ASP A 155 -25.16 20.42 -5.23
N GLU A 156 -25.36 20.75 -6.51
CA GLU A 156 -25.85 22.07 -6.96
C GLU A 156 -27.37 22.21 -6.83
N ASP A 157 -27.96 21.64 -5.78
CA ASP A 157 -29.32 22.01 -5.34
C ASP A 157 -29.21 22.71 -3.98
N GLY A 158 -29.26 24.04 -4.04
CA GLY A 158 -29.17 24.97 -2.91
C GLY A 158 -30.36 24.92 -1.96
N THR A 159 -30.55 23.79 -1.26
CA THR A 159 -31.39 23.66 -0.06
C THR A 159 -30.68 22.87 1.04
N GLY A 160 -29.41 23.22 1.27
CA GLY A 160 -28.76 22.99 2.55
C GLY A 160 -29.18 24.09 3.52
N ASP A 161 -30.29 23.87 4.22
CA ASP A 161 -30.71 24.62 5.40
C ASP A 161 -29.53 24.72 6.38
N PHE A 162 -28.82 25.85 6.31
CA PHE A 162 -27.94 26.33 7.36
C PHE A 162 -28.76 27.27 8.24
N THR A 163 -29.82 26.76 8.87
CA THR A 163 -30.28 27.37 10.11
C THR A 163 -29.12 27.32 11.09
N LYS A 164 -28.72 28.52 11.49
CA LYS A 164 -27.90 28.77 12.66
C LYS A 164 -28.42 27.91 13.81
N ILE A 165 -27.61 26.96 14.24
CA ILE A 165 -27.50 26.71 15.68
C ILE A 165 -26.19 27.36 16.07
N ALA A 166 -26.32 28.60 16.56
CA ALA A 166 -25.37 29.12 17.52
C ALA A 166 -25.47 28.21 18.74
N GLU A 167 -24.57 27.25 18.86
CA GLU A 167 -24.16 26.76 20.16
C GLU A 167 -22.68 27.08 20.27
N ASN A 168 -22.41 28.02 21.16
CA ASN A 168 -21.13 28.14 21.83
C ASN A 168 -20.82 26.78 22.44
N HIS A 169 -20.12 25.92 21.71
CA HIS A 169 -19.47 24.77 22.30
C HIS A 169 -17.98 25.09 22.36
N GLU A 170 -17.60 25.78 23.44
CA GLU A 170 -16.31 25.49 24.06
C GLU A 170 -16.23 23.96 24.14
N THR A 171 -15.36 23.36 23.32
CA THR A 171 -15.12 21.92 23.37
C THR A 171 -14.30 21.70 24.62
N ASP A 172 -15.03 21.56 25.72
CA ASP A 172 -14.55 21.08 26.99
C ASP A 172 -13.68 19.83 26.75
N ASP A 173 -12.39 19.97 27.03
CA ASP A 173 -11.30 18.99 26.92
C ASP A 173 -11.46 17.85 27.95
N SER A 174 -12.71 17.49 28.30
CA SER A 174 -13.01 16.65 29.45
C SER A 174 -13.32 15.21 29.09
N GLN A 175 -13.90 14.89 27.92
CA GLN A 175 -14.37 13.52 27.67
C GLN A 175 -13.37 12.67 26.87
N CYS A 176 -12.26 12.36 27.52
CA CYS A 176 -11.32 11.34 27.10
C CYS A 176 -11.95 9.95 27.16
N ARG A 177 -12.32 9.39 25.99
CA ARG A 177 -13.04 8.10 25.91
C ARG A 177 -12.13 6.87 25.81
N GLY A 178 -10.81 7.05 25.76
CA GLY A 178 -9.84 5.96 25.64
C GLY A 178 -8.73 6.26 24.64
N ASP A 179 -7.75 5.35 24.56
CA ASP A 179 -6.73 5.40 23.51
C ASP A 179 -7.28 4.78 22.22
N ALA A 180 -7.22 5.53 21.12
CA ALA A 180 -7.51 5.01 19.79
C ALA A 180 -6.32 4.20 19.21
N GLY A 181 -5.11 4.49 19.69
CA GLY A 181 -3.90 3.75 19.35
C GLY A 181 -3.71 2.49 20.20
N THR A 182 -2.87 1.56 19.72
CA THR A 182 -2.45 0.41 20.54
C THR A 182 -1.56 0.85 21.70
N ALA A 183 -1.47 0.04 22.77
CA ALA A 183 -0.63 0.33 23.93
C ALA A 183 0.82 0.67 23.54
N LYS A 184 1.37 -0.02 22.55
CA LYS A 184 2.73 0.24 22.04
C LYS A 184 2.83 1.58 21.31
N THR A 185 1.84 1.92 20.48
CA THR A 185 1.78 3.20 19.76
C THR A 185 1.65 4.37 20.73
N CYS A 186 0.77 4.24 21.73
CA CYS A 186 0.55 5.31 22.69
C CYS A 186 1.70 5.47 23.67
N SER A 187 2.37 4.39 24.06
CA SER A 187 3.62 4.45 24.83
C SER A 187 4.71 5.25 24.10
N LEU A 188 4.87 5.06 22.78
CA LEU A 188 5.83 5.82 21.99
C LEU A 188 5.45 7.30 21.90
N ILE A 189 4.16 7.62 21.75
CA ILE A 189 3.67 9.02 21.70
C ILE A 189 3.98 9.76 23.01
N VAL A 190 3.79 9.09 24.14
CA VAL A 190 4.15 9.61 25.47
C VAL A 190 5.65 9.80 25.60
N GLN A 191 6.45 8.76 25.32
CA GLN A 191 7.92 8.80 25.44
C GLN A 191 8.57 9.87 24.57
N ASN A 192 7.99 10.17 23.41
CA ASN A 192 8.51 11.19 22.49
C ASN A 192 7.93 12.60 22.75
N GLY A 193 7.18 12.80 23.84
CA GLY A 193 6.62 14.11 24.20
C GLY A 193 5.57 14.63 23.20
N LEU A 194 5.00 13.75 22.38
CA LEU A 194 4.10 14.15 21.29
C LEU A 194 2.72 14.57 21.79
N CYS A 195 2.38 14.26 23.05
CA CYS A 195 1.13 14.67 23.72
C CYS A 195 0.90 16.18 23.76
N ALA A 196 1.94 17.02 23.57
CA ALA A 196 1.79 18.46 23.43
C ALA A 196 1.00 18.87 22.17
N LYS A 197 0.95 18.01 21.14
CA LYS A 197 0.18 18.26 19.93
C LYS A 197 -1.22 17.66 20.06
N ARG A 198 -2.24 18.48 19.83
CA ARG A 198 -3.67 18.13 19.92
C ARG A 198 -4.02 16.81 19.25
N ARG A 199 -3.53 16.56 18.04
CA ARG A 199 -3.76 15.30 17.29
C ARG A 199 -3.33 14.06 18.07
N TYR A 200 -2.18 14.09 18.74
CA TYR A 200 -1.66 12.94 19.49
C TYR A 200 -2.33 12.83 20.87
N ARG A 201 -2.66 13.97 21.49
CA ARG A 201 -3.44 14.01 22.74
C ARG A 201 -4.85 13.45 22.56
N GLU A 202 -5.49 13.67 21.42
CA GLU A 202 -6.81 13.10 21.11
C GLU A 202 -6.70 11.60 20.74
N PHE A 203 -5.63 11.20 20.04
CA PHE A 203 -5.42 9.83 19.57
C PHE A 203 -5.01 8.85 20.68
N CYS A 204 -4.16 9.29 21.61
CA CYS A 204 -3.68 8.51 22.76
C CYS A 204 -4.07 9.20 24.06
N CYS A 205 -5.36 9.43 24.20
CA CYS A 205 -5.92 10.30 25.21
C CYS A 205 -5.69 9.83 26.66
N MET A 206 -5.87 8.55 26.96
CA MET A 206 -5.61 8.02 28.30
C MET A 206 -4.12 8.00 28.58
N SER A 207 -3.31 7.50 27.62
CA SER A 207 -1.87 7.45 27.75
C SER A 207 -1.24 8.84 27.92
N CYS A 208 -1.72 9.85 27.20
CA CYS A 208 -1.23 11.23 27.30
C CYS A 208 -1.72 11.97 28.55
N ARG A 209 -2.82 11.55 29.17
CA ARG A 209 -3.28 12.11 30.45
C ARG A 209 -2.52 11.55 31.65
N SER A 210 -1.95 10.35 31.51
CA SER A 210 -1.14 9.68 32.53
C SER A 210 0.38 9.84 32.31
N ALA A 211 0.78 10.71 31.38
CA ALA A 211 2.15 10.95 30.96
C ALA A 211 2.88 11.96 31.85
#